data_AF-A0A183DVK4-F1
#
_entry.id   AF-A0A183DVK4-F1
#
_cell.length_a   1.000
_cell.length_b   1.000
_cell.length_c   1.000
_cell.angle_alpha   90.00
_cell.angle_beta   90.00
_cell.angle_gamma   90.00
#
_symmetry.space_group_name_H-M   'P 1'
#
loop_
_entity.id
_entity.type
_entity.pdbx_description
1 polymer ?
#
loop_
_entity_poly.entity_id
_entity_poly.type
_entity_poly.pdbx_seq_one_letter_code
_entity_poly.pdbx_strand_id
1 'polypeptide(L)'
;MASIKKTANKVRGKLKLIENSIEHDESGGMSSADLRIRKTQHSTLSRKFVEVMTDYNKTQTDYRERCKGRIQRQLDIAGKQVGDEGIITDTQQARQTLADIEARHNDIMKLESSIRELHDMFMDMAMLGEMVDRIEYNVEHAKEFVDRAVADTKKAVQYQSKARRVSPVFLFNFGQVLRIFILLKLRYMHDVCVCVRFLPRSFSQKNI
;
A
#
# COMPACT_ATOMS: atom_id res chain seq x y z
N MET A 1 7.87 -19.64 -25.10
CA MET A 1 9.04 -19.69 -24.19
C MET A 1 9.85 -18.40 -24.26
N ALA A 2 10.46 -18.04 -25.40
CA ALA A 2 11.33 -16.85 -25.51
C ALA A 2 10.63 -15.50 -25.19
N SER A 3 9.36 -15.32 -25.60
CA SER A 3 8.60 -14.10 -25.32
C SER A 3 8.31 -13.91 -23.84
N ILE A 4 7.85 -14.97 -23.15
CA ILE A 4 7.57 -14.96 -21.70
C ILE A 4 8.84 -14.63 -20.94
N LYS A 5 9.97 -15.28 -21.29
CA LYS A 5 11.29 -14.99 -20.70
C LYS A 5 11.69 -13.52 -20.87
N LYS A 6 11.52 -12.96 -22.07
CA LYS A 6 11.87 -11.55 -22.34
C LYS A 6 11.01 -10.60 -21.52
N THR A 7 9.71 -10.86 -21.41
CA THR A 7 8.79 -10.04 -20.61
C THR A 7 9.07 -10.18 -19.12
N ALA A 8 9.30 -11.39 -18.62
CA ALA A 8 9.63 -11.64 -17.22
C ALA A 8 10.90 -10.89 -16.80
N ASN A 9 11.95 -10.92 -17.62
CA ASN A 9 13.17 -10.16 -17.34
C ASN A 9 12.96 -8.64 -17.35
N LYS A 10 12.09 -8.12 -18.22
CA LYS A 10 11.70 -6.71 -18.20
C LYS A 10 10.95 -6.34 -16.92
N VAL A 11 10.00 -7.17 -16.50
CA VAL A 11 9.24 -6.94 -15.25
C VAL A 11 10.19 -6.98 -14.06
N ARG A 12 11.04 -8.00 -13.96
CA ARG A 12 12.09 -8.10 -12.94
C ARG A 12 12.99 -6.86 -12.90
N GLY A 13 13.46 -6.40 -14.06
CA GLY A 13 14.29 -5.19 -14.14
C GLY A 13 13.55 -3.94 -13.63
N LYS A 14 12.27 -3.78 -13.97
CA LYS A 14 11.46 -2.67 -13.46
C LYS A 14 11.20 -2.76 -11.95
N LEU A 15 10.97 -3.96 -11.42
CA LEU A 15 10.79 -4.17 -9.98
C LEU A 15 12.07 -3.79 -9.22
N LYS A 16 13.24 -4.26 -9.67
CA LYS A 16 14.54 -3.87 -9.08
C LYS A 16 14.80 -2.36 -9.12
N LEU A 17 14.36 -1.66 -10.18
CA LEU A 17 14.48 -0.20 -10.23
C LEU A 17 13.63 0.49 -9.16
N ILE A 18 12.41 -0.02 -8.92
CA ILE A 18 11.53 0.52 -7.87
C ILE A 18 12.12 0.21 -6.49
N GLU A 19 12.64 -1.00 -6.29
CA GLU A 19 13.32 -1.42 -5.06
C GLU A 19 14.50 -0.49 -4.72
N ASN A 20 15.45 -0.30 -5.63
CA ASN A 20 16.58 0.60 -5.43
C ASN A 20 16.13 2.04 -5.11
N SER A 21 15.04 2.50 -5.74
CA SER A 21 14.47 3.82 -5.50
C SER A 21 13.85 3.94 -4.10
N ILE A 22 13.28 2.86 -3.57
CA ILE A 22 12.76 2.79 -2.20
C ILE A 22 13.91 2.83 -1.19
N GLU A 23 14.96 2.02 -1.39
CA GLU A 23 16.12 1.95 -0.49
C GLU A 23 16.87 3.30 -0.40
N HIS A 24 17.03 3.99 -1.54
CA HIS A 24 17.63 5.31 -1.59
C HIS A 24 16.84 6.34 -0.76
N ASP A 25 15.51 6.33 -0.88
CA ASP A 25 14.65 7.29 -0.21
C ASP A 25 14.46 6.98 1.28
N GLU A 26 14.56 5.71 1.69
CA GLU A 26 14.66 5.31 3.09
C GLU A 26 15.96 5.79 3.75
N SER A 27 17.08 5.69 3.03
CA SER A 27 18.39 6.16 3.50
C SER A 27 18.41 7.67 3.76
N GLY A 28 17.59 8.43 3.02
CA GLY A 28 17.38 9.87 3.22
C GLY A 28 16.46 10.23 4.39
N GLY A 29 15.90 9.25 5.12
CA GLY A 29 15.02 9.48 6.27
C GLY A 29 13.66 10.09 5.93
N MET A 30 13.31 10.19 4.64
CA MET A 30 12.13 10.92 4.19
C MET A 30 10.93 9.98 4.00
N SER A 31 10.19 9.73 5.08
CA SER A 31 8.94 8.95 5.02
C SER A 31 7.79 9.77 4.41
N SER A 32 7.78 9.84 3.08
CA SER A 32 6.73 10.52 2.30
C SER A 32 5.53 9.61 2.03
N ALA A 33 4.36 10.20 1.79
CA ALA A 33 3.22 9.48 1.23
C ALA A 33 3.58 8.77 -0.08
N ASP A 34 4.43 9.39 -0.90
CA ASP A 34 4.92 8.81 -2.15
C ASP A 34 5.80 7.56 -1.92
N LEU A 35 6.67 7.58 -0.91
CA LEU A 35 7.48 6.41 -0.52
C LEU A 35 6.61 5.23 -0.10
N ARG A 36 5.55 5.48 0.69
CA ARG A 36 4.59 4.43 1.10
C ARG A 36 3.83 3.86 -0.10
N ILE A 37 3.43 4.71 -1.05
CA ILE A 37 2.76 4.27 -2.28
C ILE A 37 3.70 3.38 -3.10
N ARG A 38 4.94 3.80 -3.35
CA ARG A 38 5.93 3.01 -4.09
C ARG A 38 6.22 1.66 -3.42
N LYS A 39 6.40 1.65 -2.10
CA LYS A 39 6.54 0.42 -1.29
C LYS A 39 5.35 -0.53 -1.48
N THR A 40 4.13 -0.02 -1.37
CA THR A 40 2.90 -0.83 -1.51
C THR A 40 2.75 -1.39 -2.94
N GLN A 41 3.02 -0.57 -3.95
CA GLN A 41 2.97 -0.97 -5.35
C GLN A 41 4.03 -2.04 -5.66
N HIS A 42 5.27 -1.83 -5.23
CA HIS A 42 6.35 -2.79 -5.40
C HIS A 42 5.98 -4.15 -4.80
N SER A 43 5.54 -4.15 -3.55
CA SER A 43 5.08 -5.35 -2.83
C SER A 43 3.97 -6.10 -3.58
N THR A 44 2.95 -5.37 -4.05
CA THR A 44 1.81 -5.97 -4.76
C THR A 44 2.20 -6.54 -6.12
N LEU A 45 2.99 -5.79 -6.90
CA LEU A 45 3.46 -6.23 -8.22
C LEU A 45 4.39 -7.43 -8.11
N SER A 46 5.27 -7.46 -7.11
CA SER A 46 6.16 -8.60 -6.85
C SER A 46 5.39 -9.87 -6.48
N ARG A 47 4.36 -9.79 -5.62
CA ARG A 47 3.46 -10.94 -5.35
C ARG A 47 2.81 -11.47 -6.61
N LYS A 48 2.22 -10.58 -7.42
CA LYS A 48 1.56 -10.96 -8.67
C LYS A 48 2.53 -11.55 -9.68
N PHE A 49 3.76 -11.04 -9.73
CA PHE A 49 4.79 -11.60 -10.58
C PHE A 49 5.20 -13.01 -10.12
N VAL A 50 5.45 -13.22 -8.82
CA VAL A 50 5.73 -14.55 -8.25
C VAL A 50 4.61 -15.54 -8.56
N GLU A 51 3.34 -15.14 -8.35
CA GLU A 51 2.16 -15.97 -8.65
C GLU A 51 2.17 -16.49 -10.10
N VAL A 52 2.30 -15.57 -11.07
CA VAL A 52 2.33 -15.92 -12.50
C VAL A 52 3.55 -16.77 -12.87
N MET A 53 4.72 -16.49 -12.29
CA MET A 53 5.93 -17.27 -12.57
C MET A 53 5.86 -18.69 -11.96
N THR A 54 5.16 -18.86 -10.84
CA THR A 54 4.90 -20.18 -10.24
C THR A 54 3.97 -21.01 -11.12
N ASP A 55 2.90 -20.42 -11.65
CA ASP A 55 2.00 -21.09 -12.60
C ASP A 55 2.74 -21.49 -13.88
N TYR A 56 3.63 -20.61 -14.36
CA TYR A 56 4.49 -20.91 -15.50
C TYR A 56 5.45 -22.07 -15.19
N ASN A 57 6.08 -22.10 -14.01
CA ASN A 57 6.96 -23.19 -13.59
C ASN A 57 6.21 -24.53 -13.50
N LYS A 58 5.00 -24.53 -12.94
CA LYS A 58 4.13 -25.71 -12.89
C LYS A 58 3.84 -26.25 -14.28
N THR A 59 3.45 -25.36 -15.21
CA THR A 59 3.20 -25.73 -16.61
C THR A 59 4.44 -26.32 -17.30
N GLN A 60 5.64 -25.77 -17.02
CA GLN A 60 6.89 -26.31 -17.54
C GLN A 60 7.22 -27.70 -16.99
N THR A 61 7.00 -27.90 -15.69
CA THR A 61 7.20 -29.19 -15.02
C THR A 61 6.26 -30.25 -15.57
N ASP A 62 4.99 -29.92 -15.74
CA ASP A 62 3.99 -30.81 -16.34
C ASP A 62 4.36 -31.19 -17.79
N TYR A 63 4.87 -30.23 -18.57
CA TYR A 63 5.34 -30.50 -19.93
C TYR A 63 6.59 -31.39 -19.94
N ARG A 64 7.53 -31.19 -19.01
CA ARG A 64 8.72 -32.04 -18.85
C ARG A 64 8.33 -33.49 -18.54
N GLU A 65 7.40 -33.71 -17.61
CA GLU A 65 6.93 -35.07 -17.27
C GLU A 65 6.20 -35.72 -18.46
N ARG A 66 5.42 -34.96 -19.23
CA ARG A 66 4.84 -35.48 -20.48
C ARG A 66 5.89 -35.87 -21.52
N CYS A 67 6.95 -35.08 -21.69
CA CYS A 67 8.05 -35.43 -22.59
C CYS A 67 8.78 -36.71 -22.15
N LYS A 68 9.09 -36.84 -20.85
CA LYS A 68 9.66 -38.07 -20.29
C LYS A 68 8.77 -39.28 -20.52
N GLY A 69 7.46 -39.18 -20.23
CA GLY A 69 6.52 -40.27 -20.45
C GLY A 69 6.37 -40.66 -21.92
N ARG A 70 6.65 -39.75 -22.87
CA ARG A 70 6.72 -40.09 -24.31
C ARG A 70 8.03 -40.80 -24.65
N ILE A 71 9.16 -40.32 -24.15
CA ILE A 71 10.47 -40.97 -24.35
C ILE A 71 10.43 -42.41 -23.80
N GLN A 72 9.90 -42.61 -22.60
CA GLN A 72 9.78 -43.94 -22.00
C GLN A 72 8.98 -44.89 -22.89
N ARG A 73 7.81 -44.45 -23.37
CA ARG A 73 6.99 -45.26 -24.29
C ARG A 73 7.72 -45.60 -25.59
N GLN A 74 8.47 -44.66 -26.17
CA GLN A 74 9.25 -44.91 -27.38
C GLN A 74 10.39 -45.90 -27.14
N LEU A 75 11.03 -45.85 -25.97
CA LEU A 75 12.04 -46.82 -25.57
C LEU A 75 11.44 -48.21 -25.34
N ASP A 76 10.27 -48.32 -24.71
CA ASP A 76 9.58 -49.60 -24.50
C ASP A 76 9.16 -50.25 -25.84
N ILE A 77 8.70 -49.44 -26.80
CA ILE A 77 8.33 -49.89 -28.16
C ILE A 77 9.56 -50.35 -28.94
N ALA A 78 10.68 -49.62 -28.84
CA ALA A 78 11.94 -50.03 -29.47
C ALA A 78 12.52 -51.30 -28.83
N GLY A 79 12.51 -51.41 -27.50
CA GLY A 79 13.00 -52.57 -26.76
C GLY A 79 12.20 -53.85 -27.00
N LYS A 80 10.88 -53.72 -27.24
CA LYS A 80 10.03 -54.87 -27.61
C LYS A 80 10.22 -55.33 -29.06
N GLN A 81 10.50 -54.42 -30.00
CA GLN A 81 10.72 -54.78 -31.41
C GLN A 81 12.03 -55.54 -31.65
N VAL A 82 13.05 -55.34 -30.81
CA VAL A 82 14.33 -56.06 -30.88
C VAL A 82 14.21 -57.54 -30.48
N GLY A 83 13.12 -57.94 -29.83
CA GLY A 83 12.96 -59.26 -29.21
C GLY A 83 12.30 -60.36 -30.05
N ASP A 84 11.51 -60.03 -31.08
CA ASP A 84 10.61 -61.02 -31.69
C ASP A 84 10.85 -61.28 -33.19
N GLU A 85 10.66 -60.36 -34.14
CA GLU A 85 10.80 -60.70 -35.57
C GLU A 85 11.12 -59.50 -36.48
N GLY A 86 12.20 -59.58 -37.30
CA GLY A 86 12.26 -58.84 -38.58
C GLY A 86 13.29 -57.70 -38.76
N ILE A 87 14.59 -58.03 -38.81
CA ILE A 87 15.76 -57.13 -38.92
C ILE A 87 15.78 -56.14 -40.12
N ILE A 88 14.92 -56.25 -41.13
CA ILE A 88 15.06 -55.51 -42.41
C ILE A 88 14.12 -54.28 -42.52
N THR A 89 12.98 -54.27 -41.82
CA THR A 89 12.10 -53.09 -41.69
C THR A 89 12.50 -52.15 -40.54
N ASP A 90 13.37 -52.62 -39.64
CA ASP A 90 13.77 -51.94 -38.40
C ASP A 90 14.61 -50.68 -38.60
N THR A 91 15.38 -50.57 -39.68
CA THR A 91 16.36 -49.47 -39.81
C THR A 91 15.68 -48.10 -39.94
N GLN A 92 14.55 -48.02 -40.66
CA GLN A 92 13.84 -46.76 -40.87
C GLN A 92 12.97 -46.39 -39.66
N GLN A 93 12.30 -47.37 -39.04
CA GLN A 93 11.43 -47.16 -37.89
C GLN A 93 12.23 -46.87 -36.60
N ALA A 94 13.38 -47.53 -36.42
CA ALA A 94 14.32 -47.22 -35.33
C ALA A 94 14.94 -45.82 -35.49
N ARG A 95 15.33 -45.43 -36.72
CA ARG A 95 15.81 -44.06 -36.99
C ARG A 95 14.76 -43.00 -36.68
N GLN A 96 13.50 -43.24 -37.04
CA GLN A 96 12.40 -42.33 -36.74
C GLN A 96 12.17 -42.21 -35.23
N THR A 97 12.21 -43.33 -34.51
CA THR A 97 12.07 -43.38 -33.04
C THR A 97 13.20 -42.62 -32.35
N LEU A 98 14.46 -42.80 -32.80
CA LEU A 98 15.61 -42.07 -32.29
C LEU A 98 15.53 -40.56 -32.55
N ALA A 99 15.12 -40.16 -33.75
CA ALA A 99 14.92 -38.75 -34.08
C ALA A 99 13.84 -38.10 -33.20
N ASP A 100 12.75 -38.82 -32.92
CA ASP A 100 11.70 -38.37 -32.01
C ASP A 100 12.21 -38.23 -30.56
N ILE A 101 12.99 -39.21 -30.08
CA ILE A 101 13.61 -39.15 -28.75
C ILE A 101 14.57 -37.95 -28.65
N GLU A 102 15.42 -37.74 -29.64
CA GLU A 102 16.38 -36.64 -29.68
C GLU A 102 15.67 -35.27 -29.69
N ALA A 103 14.62 -35.12 -30.50
CA ALA A 103 13.81 -33.90 -30.51
C ALA A 103 13.16 -33.61 -29.15
N ARG A 104 12.63 -34.65 -28.47
CA ARG A 104 12.06 -34.50 -27.12
C ARG A 104 13.13 -34.21 -26.07
N HIS A 105 14.30 -34.81 -26.19
CA HIS A 105 15.43 -34.55 -25.30
C HIS A 105 15.90 -33.08 -25.42
N ASN A 106 15.96 -32.55 -26.63
CA ASN A 106 16.26 -31.14 -26.87
C ASN A 106 15.22 -30.20 -26.22
N ASP A 107 13.93 -30.55 -26.30
CA ASP A 107 12.87 -29.82 -25.61
C ASP A 107 13.06 -29.85 -24.08
N ILE A 108 13.43 -30.99 -23.49
CA ILE A 108 13.72 -31.12 -22.06
C ILE A 108 14.90 -30.23 -21.65
N MET A 109 15.99 -30.23 -22.43
CA MET A 109 17.15 -29.39 -22.16
C MET A 109 16.81 -27.89 -22.14
N LYS A 110 15.97 -27.44 -23.09
CA LYS A 110 15.46 -26.06 -23.12
C LYS A 110 14.59 -25.73 -21.91
N LEU A 111 13.75 -26.67 -21.46
CA LEU A 111 12.94 -26.48 -20.25
C LEU A 111 13.83 -26.37 -19.01
N GLU A 112 14.83 -27.23 -18.86
CA GLU A 112 15.71 -27.22 -17.69
C GLU A 112 16.52 -25.92 -17.59
N SER A 113 16.99 -25.38 -18.71
CA SER A 113 17.58 -24.04 -18.75
C SER A 113 16.58 -22.97 -18.30
N SER A 114 15.33 -23.01 -18.78
CA SER A 114 14.30 -22.05 -18.36
C SER A 114 13.93 -22.18 -16.88
N ILE A 115 13.93 -23.39 -16.31
CA ILE A 115 13.61 -23.63 -14.90
C ILE A 115 14.72 -23.10 -13.99
N ARG A 116 16.00 -23.28 -14.37
CA ARG A 116 17.12 -22.69 -13.62
C ARG A 116 17.03 -21.17 -13.54
N GLU A 117 16.70 -20.52 -14.65
CA GLU A 117 16.52 -19.06 -14.66
C GLU A 117 15.32 -18.60 -13.80
N LEU A 118 14.23 -19.38 -13.76
CA LEU A 118 13.10 -19.09 -12.85
C LEU A 118 13.53 -19.16 -11.39
N HIS A 119 14.34 -20.17 -11.05
CA HIS A 119 14.87 -20.33 -9.70
C HIS A 119 15.69 -19.12 -9.28
N ASP A 120 16.58 -18.61 -10.14
CA ASP A 120 17.35 -17.39 -9.86
C ASP A 120 16.44 -16.18 -9.63
N MET A 121 15.35 -16.05 -10.40
CA MET A 121 14.37 -14.97 -10.21
C MET A 121 13.56 -15.11 -8.92
N PHE A 122 13.31 -16.32 -8.43
CA PHE A 122 12.63 -16.53 -7.14
C PHE A 122 13.54 -16.24 -5.95
N MET A 123 14.83 -16.58 -6.04
CA MET A 123 15.81 -16.27 -4.99
C MET A 123 15.95 -14.77 -4.76
N ASP A 124 15.97 -13.97 -5.84
CA ASP A 124 15.95 -12.50 -5.76
C ASP A 124 14.70 -11.96 -5.05
N MET A 125 13.56 -12.66 -5.12
CA MET A 125 12.29 -12.16 -4.56
C MET A 125 11.95 -12.72 -3.18
N ALA A 126 12.64 -13.75 -2.70
CA ALA A 126 12.43 -14.28 -1.35
C ALA A 126 12.77 -13.26 -0.25
N MET A 127 13.67 -12.31 -0.53
CA MET A 127 14.02 -11.20 0.36
C MET A 127 12.88 -10.18 0.54
N LEU A 128 11.89 -10.16 -0.36
CA LEU A 128 10.80 -9.16 -0.34
C LEU A 128 9.73 -9.44 0.72
N GLY A 129 9.70 -10.64 1.31
CA GLY A 129 8.67 -11.06 2.27
C GLY A 129 8.58 -10.17 3.51
N GLU A 130 9.71 -9.78 4.09
CA GLU A 130 9.71 -8.98 5.32
C GLU A 130 9.23 -7.53 5.14
N MET A 131 9.43 -6.94 3.96
CA MET A 131 8.98 -5.56 3.70
C MET A 131 7.45 -5.48 3.59
N VAL A 132 6.82 -6.53 3.07
CA VAL A 132 5.37 -6.59 2.85
C VAL A 132 4.60 -6.40 4.15
N ASP A 133 4.95 -7.18 5.17
CA ASP A 133 4.20 -7.22 6.43
C ASP A 133 4.24 -5.88 7.17
N ARG A 134 5.35 -5.14 7.02
CA ARG A 134 5.50 -3.80 7.61
C ARG A 134 4.70 -2.71 6.87
N ILE A 135 4.42 -2.92 5.59
CA ILE A 135 3.68 -1.94 4.76
C ILE A 135 2.18 -2.09 4.98
N GLU A 136 1.65 -3.32 5.03
CA GLU A 136 0.24 -3.58 5.29
C GLU A 136 -0.16 -2.96 6.64
N TYR A 137 0.66 -3.17 7.67
CA TYR A 137 0.52 -2.54 8.99
C TYR A 137 0.51 -1.00 8.92
N ASN A 138 1.42 -0.38 8.17
CA ASN A 138 1.53 1.07 8.09
C ASN A 138 0.42 1.72 7.23
N VAL A 139 -0.07 1.03 6.21
CA VAL A 139 -1.18 1.50 5.36
C VAL A 139 -2.50 1.38 6.12
N GLU A 140 -2.70 0.30 6.87
CA GLU A 140 -3.88 0.12 7.72
C GLU A 140 -3.96 1.23 8.78
N HIS A 141 -2.87 1.51 9.49
CA HIS A 141 -2.86 2.62 10.44
C HIS A 141 -3.05 4.00 9.80
N ALA A 142 -2.48 4.24 8.61
CA ALA A 142 -2.69 5.51 7.91
C ALA A 142 -4.17 5.74 7.55
N LYS A 143 -4.88 4.67 7.15
CA LYS A 143 -6.32 4.70 6.90
C LYS A 143 -7.08 5.04 8.19
N GLU A 144 -6.74 4.39 9.31
CA GLU A 144 -7.38 4.69 10.59
C GLU A 144 -7.20 6.15 11.04
N PHE A 145 -6.02 6.75 10.84
CA PHE A 145 -5.79 8.15 11.18
C PHE A 145 -6.65 9.11 10.34
N VAL A 146 -6.77 8.84 9.04
CA VAL A 146 -7.61 9.65 8.15
C VAL A 146 -9.09 9.49 8.51
N ASP A 147 -9.56 8.28 8.77
CA ASP A 147 -10.95 8.03 9.15
C ASP A 147 -11.31 8.73 10.48
N ARG A 148 -10.41 8.69 11.47
CA ARG A 148 -10.57 9.44 12.73
C ARG A 148 -10.58 10.94 12.49
N ALA A 149 -9.66 11.48 11.69
CA ALA A 149 -9.62 12.91 11.36
C ALA A 149 -10.89 13.38 10.62
N VAL A 150 -11.44 12.58 9.72
CA VAL A 150 -12.71 12.86 9.04
C VAL A 150 -13.88 12.84 10.03
N ALA A 151 -13.90 11.89 10.97
CA ALA A 151 -14.92 11.84 12.01
C ALA A 151 -14.86 13.07 12.95
N ASP A 152 -13.66 13.48 13.34
CA ASP A 152 -13.46 14.61 14.27
C ASP A 152 -13.72 15.96 13.61
N THR A 153 -13.34 16.13 12.34
CA THR A 153 -13.70 17.35 11.56
C THR A 153 -15.22 17.46 11.39
N LYS A 154 -15.91 16.33 11.17
CA LYS A 154 -17.39 16.29 11.12
C LYS A 154 -18.02 16.70 12.47
N LYS A 155 -17.49 16.20 13.60
CA LYS A 155 -17.93 16.61 14.94
C LYS A 155 -17.64 18.10 15.20
N ALA A 156 -16.47 18.60 14.80
CA ALA A 156 -16.10 20.00 14.97
C ALA A 156 -17.05 20.95 14.23
N VAL A 157 -17.45 20.62 13.00
CA VAL A 157 -18.47 21.39 12.25
C VAL A 157 -19.82 21.37 12.97
N GLN A 158 -20.22 20.23 13.52
CA GLN A 158 -21.46 20.14 14.31
C GLN A 158 -21.39 21.02 15.57
N TYR A 159 -20.29 20.98 16.33
CA TYR A 159 -20.12 21.84 17.50
C TYR A 159 -20.09 23.33 17.13
N GLN A 160 -19.39 23.70 16.05
CA GLN A 160 -19.37 25.07 15.55
C GLN A 160 -20.79 25.56 15.17
N SER A 161 -21.59 24.70 14.53
CA SER A 161 -22.98 25.02 14.17
C SER A 161 -23.89 25.22 15.39
N LYS A 162 -23.70 24.41 16.45
CA LYS A 162 -24.44 24.54 17.72
C LYS A 162 -24.02 25.79 18.49
N ALA A 163 -22.71 26.07 18.56
CA ALA A 163 -22.16 27.25 19.23
C ALA A 163 -22.65 28.55 18.59
N ARG A 164 -22.74 28.62 17.25
CA ARG A 164 -23.29 29.78 16.53
C ARG A 164 -24.76 30.09 16.87
N ARG A 165 -25.56 29.09 17.25
CA ARG A 165 -26.97 29.30 17.63
C ARG A 165 -27.13 29.89 19.04
N VAL A 166 -26.22 29.58 19.95
CA VAL A 166 -26.32 30.01 21.37
C VAL A 166 -25.52 31.27 21.68
N SER A 167 -24.45 31.54 20.91
CA SER A 167 -23.57 32.71 21.08
C SER A 167 -24.30 34.06 21.18
N PRO A 168 -25.27 34.41 20.30
CA PRO A 168 -25.98 35.69 20.41
C PRO A 168 -26.84 35.82 21.67
N VAL A 169 -27.37 34.71 22.20
CA VAL A 169 -28.19 34.70 23.42
C VAL A 169 -27.34 35.06 24.63
N PHE A 170 -26.13 34.51 24.74
CA PHE A 170 -25.21 34.84 25.83
C PHE A 170 -24.73 36.30 25.75
N LEU A 171 -24.39 36.79 24.55
CA LEU A 171 -23.98 38.19 24.34
C LEU A 171 -25.09 39.18 24.69
N PHE A 172 -26.35 38.87 24.34
CA PHE A 172 -27.51 39.69 24.68
C PHE A 172 -27.71 39.78 26.20
N ASN A 173 -27.71 38.64 26.91
CA ASN A 173 -27.88 38.61 28.37
C ASN A 173 -26.77 39.38 29.10
N PHE A 174 -25.52 39.20 28.69
CA PHE A 174 -24.38 39.92 29.29
C PHE A 174 -24.49 41.44 29.05
N GLY A 175 -24.91 41.86 27.85
CA GLY A 175 -25.15 43.27 27.53
C GLY A 175 -26.22 43.93 28.40
N GLN A 176 -27.31 43.21 28.73
CA GLN A 176 -28.35 43.74 29.62
C GLN A 176 -27.83 43.96 31.05
N VAL A 177 -27.04 43.04 31.59
CA VAL A 177 -26.44 43.17 32.92
C VAL A 177 -25.50 44.38 32.98
N LEU A 178 -24.65 44.56 31.96
CA LEU A 178 -23.74 45.69 31.88
C LEU A 178 -24.48 47.02 31.80
N ARG A 179 -25.57 47.08 31.02
CA ARG A 179 -26.43 48.26 30.91
C ARG A 179 -27.03 48.66 32.27
N ILE A 180 -27.54 47.68 33.03
CA ILE A 180 -28.10 47.93 34.37
C ILE A 180 -27.03 48.46 35.31
N PHE A 181 -25.83 47.87 35.30
CA PHE A 181 -24.72 48.33 36.14
C PHE A 181 -24.31 49.78 35.85
N ILE A 182 -24.24 50.16 34.57
CA ILE A 182 -23.97 51.54 34.15
C ILE A 182 -25.07 52.50 34.62
N LEU A 183 -26.35 52.12 34.48
CA LEU A 183 -27.48 52.94 34.95
C LEU A 183 -27.45 53.12 36.47
N LEU A 184 -27.13 52.07 37.22
CA LEU A 184 -26.99 52.13 38.68
C LEU A 184 -25.86 53.07 39.10
N LYS A 185 -24.70 53.00 38.41
CA LYS A 185 -23.57 53.91 38.62
C LYS A 185 -23.91 55.36 38.31
N LEU A 186 -24.65 55.62 37.23
CA LEU A 186 -25.10 56.96 36.85
C LEU A 186 -26.10 57.51 37.88
N ARG A 187 -27.05 56.70 38.35
CA ARG A 187 -27.98 57.08 39.42
C ARG A 187 -27.24 57.41 40.71
N TYR A 188 -26.30 56.56 41.12
CA TYR A 188 -25.47 56.80 42.30
C TYR A 188 -24.67 58.10 42.20
N MET A 189 -24.05 58.36 41.04
CA MET A 189 -23.35 59.64 40.80
C MET A 189 -24.30 60.83 40.83
N HIS A 190 -25.50 60.71 40.29
CA HIS A 190 -26.51 61.76 40.33
C HIS A 190 -26.98 62.03 41.76
N ASP A 191 -27.27 61.00 42.54
CA ASP A 191 -27.71 61.14 43.94
C ASP A 191 -26.59 61.74 44.82
N VAL A 192 -25.33 61.33 44.63
CA VAL A 192 -24.17 61.97 45.28
C VAL A 192 -24.04 63.43 44.86
N CYS A 193 -24.24 63.76 43.59
CA CYS A 193 -24.14 65.14 43.08
C CYS A 193 -25.27 66.03 43.64
N VAL A 194 -26.50 65.50 43.78
CA VAL A 194 -27.63 66.18 44.43
C VAL A 194 -27.38 66.35 45.93
N CYS A 195 -26.86 65.34 46.63
CA CYS A 195 -26.52 65.43 48.05
C CYS A 195 -25.42 66.47 48.32
N VAL A 196 -24.39 66.57 47.47
CA VAL A 196 -23.34 67.60 47.57
C VAL A 196 -23.91 69.00 47.32
N ARG A 197 -24.92 69.13 46.44
CA ARG A 197 -25.56 70.42 46.13
C ARG A 197 -26.50 70.92 47.24
N PHE A 198 -26.94 70.05 48.14
CA PHE A 198 -27.78 70.38 49.30
C PHE A 198 -27.02 70.49 50.62
N LEU A 199 -25.68 70.46 50.60
CA LEU A 199 -24.88 70.74 51.78
C LEU A 199 -25.02 72.24 52.14
N PRO A 200 -25.51 72.59 53.35
CA PRO A 200 -25.62 74.00 53.75
C PRO A 200 -24.23 74.64 53.80
N ARG A 201 -24.04 75.73 53.03
CA ARG A 201 -22.94 76.68 53.23
C ARG A 201 -23.14 77.38 54.57
N SER A 202 -22.67 76.76 55.64
CA SER A 202 -22.55 77.42 56.93
C SER A 202 -21.27 76.95 57.59
N PHE A 203 -20.15 77.59 57.24
CA PHE A 203 -19.06 77.98 58.14
C PHE A 203 -17.98 78.74 57.34
N SER A 204 -18.27 79.98 56.97
CA SER A 204 -17.24 80.97 56.60
C SER A 204 -17.70 82.32 57.15
N GLN A 205 -17.47 82.50 58.45
CA GLN A 205 -17.25 83.77 59.16
C GLN A 205 -17.43 83.52 60.67
N LYS A 206 -16.32 83.23 61.35
CA LYS A 206 -16.05 83.78 62.68
C LYS A 206 -14.53 83.89 62.85
N ASN A 207 -14.14 85.14 63.03
CA ASN A 207 -12.80 85.68 63.20
C ASN A 207 -12.09 85.17 64.46
N ILE A 208 -10.75 85.32 64.44
CA ILE A 208 -9.76 85.27 65.54
C ILE A 208 -9.30 83.86 65.91
#